data_AF-A0A815HHG6-F1
#
_entry.id   AF-A0A815HHG6-F1
#
_cell.length_a   1.000
_cell.length_b   1.000
_cell.length_c   1.000
_cell.angle_alpha   90.00
_cell.angle_beta   90.00
_cell.angle_gamma   90.00
#
_symmetry.space_group_name_H-M   'P 1'
#
loop_
_entity.id
_entity.type
_entity.pdbx_description
1 polymer ?
#
loop_
_entity_poly.entity_id
_entity_poly.type
_entity_poly.pdbx_seq_one_letter_code
_entity_poly.pdbx_strand_id
1 'polypeptide(L)'
;MPSQSQYENLYASDLNGFQCPCSRISVSYKEFITINSTFHQVCTSDFVKDVWLNFLYGGDGGGLWFLQSRYDIRVRGVAYFQLLSLLCSISQTTIKNAVNQFVEETFVSAQAISQSSFFVQTNATIRQFKTSTTSEFSRTLQLIRDITHGNTFISSFRLNWRWLVVGKSDNSTVPIGAISPTNNCSCGTRSDCVQPGGIYMLGYNYGLYGGISTPNTQMFAMPGFNVGCSSVETLLRSTFECLYNQTCIDQLQMFATTIFPTIPNATDYITAMSSTFVSRFQPNTTIVDIINELFIEQWQFAEETFVSAQAISQTNFFVQTDVIIRQFQTSTTSEFSGTLQLIRDITHGNTFISSYGLNWQWWVLDESGNSTLPTRAISPTDNCSCGSRSDCVKSGGIYTVGYNFEPYGIPNINSTQMFAMPGFNVGCSSVDTLFQSTFECLYNQTCIDQLQMFATTIGFVIPAATDYIMAMNSTFVSRFQPNTTIVDIVNELFIEQWQLNISYTKFYEQCAPMYCSYKFEKSPTFIYIVTRTIGIYGGLTVALRYISLYMIQLGSYIVNRYRNNRVASLT
;
A
#
# COMPACT_ATOMS: atom_id res chain seq x y z
N MET A 1 -21.84 -2.92 -40.87
CA MET A 1 -20.77 -3.34 -39.95
C MET A 1 -20.14 -4.62 -40.49
N PRO A 2 -18.80 -4.69 -40.64
CA PRO A 2 -18.09 -5.90 -41.05
C PRO A 2 -17.93 -6.88 -39.88
N SER A 3 -17.96 -8.20 -40.14
CA SER A 3 -17.58 -9.19 -39.13
C SER A 3 -16.10 -9.09 -38.76
N GLN A 4 -15.71 -9.59 -37.58
CA GLN A 4 -14.30 -9.69 -37.16
C GLN A 4 -13.45 -10.35 -38.27
N SER A 5 -13.93 -11.47 -38.83
CA SER A 5 -13.26 -12.19 -39.93
C SER A 5 -13.16 -11.40 -41.24
N GLN A 6 -14.15 -10.57 -41.58
CA GLN A 6 -14.09 -9.68 -42.76
C GLN A 6 -13.09 -8.54 -42.52
N TYR A 7 -13.07 -7.97 -41.32
CA TYR A 7 -12.14 -6.91 -40.95
C TYR A 7 -10.69 -7.39 -40.96
N GLU A 8 -10.36 -8.51 -40.31
CA GLU A 8 -8.99 -9.06 -40.30
C GLU A 8 -8.50 -9.39 -41.72
N ASN A 9 -9.37 -9.96 -42.58
CA ASN A 9 -9.02 -10.25 -43.98
C ASN A 9 -8.74 -8.97 -44.80
N LEU A 10 -9.51 -7.90 -44.59
CA LEU A 10 -9.31 -6.61 -45.27
C LEU A 10 -8.08 -5.86 -44.72
N TYR A 11 -7.83 -5.94 -43.41
CA TYR A 11 -6.64 -5.40 -42.76
C TYR A 11 -5.37 -6.11 -43.28
N ALA A 12 -5.38 -7.44 -43.35
CA ALA A 12 -4.30 -8.25 -43.90
C ALA A 12 -4.08 -8.06 -45.42
N SER A 13 -4.96 -7.34 -46.11
CA SER A 13 -4.83 -6.99 -47.54
C SER A 13 -4.07 -5.67 -47.79
N ASP A 14 -3.57 -5.01 -46.74
CA ASP A 14 -2.76 -3.77 -46.77
C ASP A 14 -3.32 -2.68 -47.71
N LEU A 15 -4.62 -2.45 -47.62
CA LEU A 15 -5.33 -1.53 -48.51
C LEU A 15 -4.97 -0.08 -48.16
N ASN A 16 -4.43 0.67 -49.13
CA ASN A 16 -4.05 2.08 -48.97
C ASN A 16 -5.18 2.92 -48.32
N GLY A 17 -4.91 3.51 -47.17
CA GLY A 17 -5.87 4.33 -46.45
C GLY A 17 -7.08 3.55 -45.91
N PHE A 18 -6.94 2.26 -45.61
CA PHE A 18 -7.96 1.47 -44.92
C PHE A 18 -8.30 2.08 -43.56
N GLN A 19 -9.57 2.37 -43.33
CA GLN A 19 -10.08 2.94 -42.09
C GLN A 19 -11.44 2.32 -41.74
N CYS A 20 -11.60 1.93 -40.48
CA CYS A 20 -12.84 1.33 -39.97
C CYS A 20 -13.22 1.99 -38.64
N PRO A 21 -13.84 3.19 -38.65
CA PRO A 21 -14.15 3.91 -37.42
C PRO A 21 -15.08 3.12 -36.49
N CYS A 22 -14.69 3.00 -35.21
CA CYS A 22 -15.54 2.42 -34.17
C CYS A 22 -16.77 3.32 -33.92
N SER A 23 -17.90 2.72 -33.54
CA SER A 23 -19.05 3.48 -33.03
C SER A 23 -18.89 3.83 -31.53
N ARG A 24 -18.13 3.03 -30.78
CA ARG A 24 -17.65 3.35 -29.42
C ARG A 24 -16.13 3.52 -29.45
N ILE A 25 -15.65 4.73 -29.17
CA ILE A 25 -14.22 5.07 -29.24
C ILE A 25 -13.47 4.88 -27.92
N SER A 26 -14.19 4.55 -26.85
CA SER A 26 -13.68 4.24 -25.51
C SER A 26 -14.46 3.02 -25.00
N VAL A 27 -13.74 1.98 -24.56
CA VAL A 27 -14.29 0.71 -24.09
C VAL A 27 -13.63 0.36 -22.76
N SER A 28 -14.41 0.27 -21.68
CA SER A 28 -13.90 -0.07 -20.34
C SER A 28 -13.30 -1.48 -20.32
N TYR A 29 -12.14 -1.65 -19.66
CA TYR A 29 -11.40 -2.92 -19.68
C TYR A 29 -12.20 -4.11 -19.14
N LYS A 30 -13.11 -3.87 -18.18
CA LYS A 30 -14.04 -4.88 -17.63
C LYS A 30 -14.90 -5.59 -18.67
N GLU A 31 -15.14 -4.98 -19.83
CA GLU A 31 -15.92 -5.59 -20.92
C GLU A 31 -15.20 -6.80 -21.54
N PHE A 32 -13.86 -6.79 -21.55
CA PHE A 32 -13.06 -7.76 -22.32
C PHE A 32 -11.86 -8.37 -21.57
N ILE A 33 -11.58 -7.94 -20.34
CA ILE A 33 -10.53 -8.48 -19.46
C ILE A 33 -11.17 -9.03 -18.17
N THR A 34 -10.66 -10.15 -17.68
CA THR A 34 -10.88 -10.63 -16.31
C THR A 34 -9.54 -10.97 -15.67
N ILE A 35 -9.32 -10.53 -14.43
CA ILE A 35 -8.06 -10.68 -13.69
C ILE A 35 -8.37 -11.29 -12.32
N ASN A 36 -7.91 -12.53 -12.08
CA ASN A 36 -7.87 -13.13 -10.76
C ASN A 36 -6.40 -13.38 -10.33
N SER A 37 -6.16 -13.46 -9.03
CA SER A 37 -4.86 -13.81 -8.45
C SER A 37 -5.01 -14.93 -7.41
N THR A 38 -4.11 -15.90 -7.44
CA THR A 38 -3.92 -16.85 -6.33
C THR A 38 -2.80 -16.34 -5.44
N PHE A 39 -2.95 -16.45 -4.12
CA PHE A 39 -1.96 -16.02 -3.13
C PHE A 39 -1.22 -17.23 -2.51
N HIS A 40 0.00 -17.00 -2.05
CA HIS A 40 0.86 -17.99 -1.41
C HIS A 40 0.18 -18.54 -0.16
N GLN A 41 0.18 -19.87 0.00
CA GLN A 41 -0.63 -20.60 0.98
C GLN A 41 -0.43 -20.17 2.44
N VAL A 42 0.68 -19.50 2.76
CA VAL A 42 0.91 -18.92 4.09
C VAL A 42 -0.23 -17.99 4.53
N CYS A 43 -0.83 -17.25 3.60
CA CYS A 43 -1.94 -16.33 3.88
C CYS A 43 -3.28 -17.02 4.19
N THR A 44 -3.34 -18.36 4.13
CA THR A 44 -4.48 -19.19 4.58
C THR A 44 -4.08 -20.26 5.59
N SER A 45 -2.77 -20.39 5.88
CA SER A 45 -2.20 -21.34 6.84
C SER A 45 -2.55 -21.00 8.30
N ASP A 46 -2.27 -21.91 9.21
CA ASP A 46 -2.45 -21.67 10.65
C ASP A 46 -1.54 -20.55 11.18
N PHE A 47 -0.41 -20.31 10.52
CA PHE A 47 0.61 -19.34 10.93
C PHE A 47 0.18 -17.86 10.88
N VAL A 48 -1.00 -17.57 10.30
CA VAL A 48 -1.59 -16.20 10.27
C VAL A 48 -2.85 -16.07 11.12
N LYS A 49 -3.25 -17.13 11.84
CA LYS A 49 -4.48 -17.21 12.66
C LYS A 49 -4.20 -16.99 14.15
N ASP A 50 -5.21 -16.53 14.88
CA ASP A 50 -5.11 -16.27 16.33
C ASP A 50 -4.70 -17.50 17.16
N VAL A 51 -5.03 -18.71 16.72
CA VAL A 51 -4.61 -19.96 17.39
C VAL A 51 -3.08 -20.04 17.50
N TRP A 52 -2.36 -19.72 16.43
CA TRP A 52 -0.89 -19.69 16.41
C TRP A 52 -0.32 -18.50 17.18
N LEU A 53 -0.97 -17.34 17.10
CA LEU A 53 -0.55 -16.15 17.86
C LEU A 53 -0.70 -16.35 19.37
N ASN A 54 -1.79 -16.98 19.81
CA ASN A 54 -2.04 -17.33 21.21
C ASN A 54 -1.08 -18.44 21.70
N PHE A 55 -0.77 -19.42 20.87
CA PHE A 55 0.28 -20.42 21.14
C PHE A 55 1.65 -19.76 21.40
N LEU A 56 2.03 -18.76 20.60
CA LEU A 56 3.27 -18.00 20.78
C LEU A 56 3.20 -16.94 21.89
N TYR A 57 2.01 -16.52 22.32
CA TYR A 57 1.82 -15.52 23.37
C TYR A 57 2.03 -16.10 24.78
N GLY A 58 1.70 -17.39 24.98
CA GLY A 58 2.03 -18.13 26.21
C GLY A 58 1.38 -17.57 27.47
N GLY A 59 0.10 -17.90 27.70
CA GLY A 59 -0.73 -17.37 28.79
C GLY A 59 -0.04 -17.30 30.15
N ASP A 60 0.08 -16.08 30.68
CA ASP A 60 0.50 -15.69 32.03
C ASP A 60 1.73 -16.41 32.62
N GLY A 61 2.76 -16.61 31.79
CA GLY A 61 4.11 -17.08 32.17
C GLY A 61 4.94 -16.13 33.04
N GLY A 62 4.36 -15.51 34.08
CA GLY A 62 5.08 -14.94 35.22
C GLY A 62 6.08 -13.82 34.92
N GLY A 63 5.95 -13.10 33.81
CA GLY A 63 6.78 -11.93 33.48
C GLY A 63 8.25 -12.20 33.10
N LEU A 64 8.71 -13.45 33.06
CA LEU A 64 10.13 -13.81 32.85
C LEU A 64 10.64 -13.66 31.39
N TRP A 65 9.85 -13.03 30.51
CA TRP A 65 10.16 -12.80 29.09
C TRP A 65 11.43 -11.97 28.84
N PHE A 66 11.98 -11.31 29.87
CA PHE A 66 13.24 -10.57 29.78
C PHE A 66 14.50 -11.43 29.97
N LEU A 67 14.37 -12.71 30.38
CA LEU A 67 15.50 -13.62 30.63
C LEU A 67 15.91 -14.47 29.42
N GLN A 68 15.00 -14.70 28.47
CA GLN A 68 15.24 -15.59 27.32
C GLN A 68 16.09 -14.92 26.22
N SER A 69 16.67 -15.73 25.33
CA SER A 69 17.50 -15.26 24.22
C SER A 69 16.72 -14.34 23.28
N ARG A 70 17.37 -13.28 22.75
CA ARG A 70 16.79 -12.41 21.72
C ARG A 70 16.51 -13.15 20.41
N TYR A 71 17.15 -14.29 20.22
CA TYR A 71 17.04 -15.17 19.06
C TYR A 71 15.98 -16.27 19.26
N ASP A 72 15.25 -16.25 20.39
CA ASP A 72 14.22 -17.24 20.73
C ASP A 72 12.84 -16.87 20.15
N ILE A 73 12.27 -17.77 19.36
CA ILE A 73 10.97 -17.57 18.70
C ILE A 73 9.80 -17.54 19.69
N ARG A 74 9.89 -18.17 20.85
CA ARG A 74 8.77 -18.19 21.84
C ARG A 74 8.50 -16.81 22.45
N VAL A 75 9.46 -15.89 22.41
CA VAL A 75 9.29 -14.51 22.90
C VAL A 75 9.06 -13.51 21.76
N ARG A 76 9.49 -13.85 20.53
CA ARG A 76 9.63 -12.91 19.40
C ARG A 76 8.75 -13.24 18.20
N GLY A 77 8.26 -14.48 18.11
CA GLY A 77 7.45 -14.97 17.00
C GLY A 77 6.10 -14.29 16.88
N VAL A 78 5.43 -13.93 17.99
CA VAL A 78 4.10 -13.29 17.97
C VAL A 78 4.04 -12.14 16.96
N ALA A 79 5.01 -11.22 17.01
CA ALA A 79 5.04 -10.06 16.10
C ALA A 79 5.54 -10.37 14.68
N TYR A 80 6.35 -11.41 14.50
CA TYR A 80 6.71 -11.92 13.17
C TYR A 80 5.46 -12.42 12.43
N PHE A 81 4.63 -13.21 13.12
CA PHE A 81 3.42 -13.80 12.54
C PHE A 81 2.23 -12.81 12.48
N GLN A 82 2.11 -11.88 13.42
CA GLN A 82 1.19 -10.73 13.30
C GLN A 82 1.53 -9.87 12.08
N LEU A 83 2.80 -9.54 11.87
CA LEU A 83 3.24 -8.77 10.70
C LEU A 83 2.98 -9.54 9.40
N LEU A 84 3.25 -10.85 9.37
CA LEU A 84 2.95 -11.72 8.22
C LEU A 84 1.44 -11.76 7.91
N SER A 85 0.59 -11.90 8.92
CA SER A 85 -0.88 -11.87 8.78
C SER A 85 -1.37 -10.52 8.24
N LEU A 86 -0.85 -9.42 8.80
CA LEU A 86 -1.15 -8.06 8.33
C LEU A 86 -0.71 -7.85 6.87
N LEU A 87 0.50 -8.26 6.50
CA LEU A 87 1.00 -8.12 5.13
C LEU A 87 0.20 -8.96 4.13
N CYS A 88 -0.25 -10.17 4.50
CA CYS A 88 -1.19 -10.95 3.70
C CYS A 88 -2.52 -10.20 3.48
N SER A 89 -3.11 -9.65 4.54
CA SER A 89 -4.38 -8.90 4.48
C SER A 89 -4.28 -7.63 3.63
N ILE A 90 -3.22 -6.84 3.82
CA ILE A 90 -2.96 -5.64 3.01
C ILE A 90 -2.71 -6.03 1.55
N SER A 91 -1.87 -7.03 1.27
CA SER A 91 -1.56 -7.44 -0.12
C SER A 91 -2.82 -7.83 -0.91
N GLN A 92 -3.72 -8.61 -0.28
CA GLN A 92 -5.01 -8.98 -0.87
C GLN A 92 -5.91 -7.76 -1.12
N THR A 93 -5.93 -6.81 -0.18
CA THR A 93 -6.72 -5.57 -0.29
C THR A 93 -6.18 -4.63 -1.37
N THR A 94 -4.85 -4.42 -1.42
CA THR A 94 -4.16 -3.63 -2.45
C THR A 94 -4.44 -4.19 -3.84
N ILE A 95 -4.31 -5.51 -4.04
CA ILE A 95 -4.60 -6.14 -5.33
C ILE A 95 -6.08 -6.03 -5.72
N LYS A 96 -7.00 -6.26 -4.77
CA LYS A 96 -8.44 -6.10 -5.02
C LYS A 96 -8.79 -4.68 -5.47
N ASN A 97 -8.28 -3.67 -4.77
CA ASN A 97 -8.55 -2.28 -5.08
C ASN A 97 -7.92 -1.88 -6.42
N ALA A 98 -6.66 -2.24 -6.65
CA ALA A 98 -5.95 -1.94 -7.90
C ALA A 98 -6.60 -2.63 -9.12
N VAL A 99 -7.04 -3.89 -9.01
CA VAL A 99 -7.80 -4.57 -10.08
C VAL A 99 -9.12 -3.85 -10.35
N ASN A 100 -9.90 -3.51 -9.31
CA ASN A 100 -11.17 -2.79 -9.47
C ASN A 100 -10.98 -1.44 -10.20
N GLN A 101 -9.94 -0.69 -9.83
CA GLN A 101 -9.62 0.60 -10.44
C GLN A 101 -9.16 0.43 -11.90
N PHE A 102 -8.27 -0.54 -12.16
CA PHE A 102 -7.78 -0.86 -13.51
C PHE A 102 -8.87 -1.32 -14.48
N VAL A 103 -9.83 -2.14 -14.05
CA VAL A 103 -10.88 -2.62 -14.97
C VAL A 103 -11.93 -1.56 -15.32
N GLU A 104 -12.05 -0.50 -14.52
CA GLU A 104 -12.90 0.66 -14.82
C GLU A 104 -12.24 1.63 -15.82
N GLU A 105 -10.90 1.70 -15.89
CA GLU A 105 -10.19 2.42 -16.97
C GLU A 105 -10.65 1.97 -18.36
N THR A 106 -10.41 2.80 -19.38
CA THR A 106 -10.87 2.54 -20.75
C THR A 106 -9.75 2.40 -21.76
N PHE A 107 -9.91 1.41 -22.64
CA PHE A 107 -9.15 1.30 -23.87
C PHE A 107 -9.74 2.22 -24.93
N VAL A 108 -8.95 3.19 -25.39
CA VAL A 108 -9.39 4.23 -26.32
C VAL A 108 -8.88 3.91 -27.73
N SER A 109 -9.79 3.75 -28.68
CA SER A 109 -9.46 3.66 -30.10
C SER A 109 -10.58 4.19 -30.98
N ALA A 110 -10.27 5.18 -31.82
CA ALA A 110 -11.23 5.74 -32.78
C ALA A 110 -11.54 4.80 -33.95
N GLN A 111 -10.77 3.72 -34.13
CA GLN A 111 -10.91 2.76 -35.24
C GLN A 111 -10.74 1.33 -34.74
N ALA A 112 -11.33 0.37 -35.45
CA ALA A 112 -11.04 -1.04 -35.23
C ALA A 112 -9.54 -1.30 -35.47
N ILE A 113 -8.94 -2.07 -34.56
CA ILE A 113 -7.54 -2.49 -34.59
C ILE A 113 -7.47 -4.00 -34.71
N SER A 114 -6.45 -4.53 -35.38
CA SER A 114 -6.26 -5.98 -35.58
C SER A 114 -6.02 -6.73 -34.28
N GLN A 115 -6.39 -8.01 -34.26
CA GLN A 115 -6.24 -8.91 -33.11
C GLN A 115 -4.82 -8.90 -32.53
N SER A 116 -3.79 -8.85 -33.38
CA SER A 116 -2.39 -8.75 -32.98
C SER A 116 -2.07 -7.40 -32.31
N SER A 117 -2.53 -6.29 -32.90
CA SER A 117 -2.34 -4.94 -32.34
C SER A 117 -3.02 -4.80 -30.97
N PHE A 118 -4.25 -5.31 -30.85
CA PHE A 118 -4.98 -5.37 -29.59
C PHE A 118 -4.20 -6.14 -28.53
N PHE A 119 -3.80 -7.39 -28.81
CA PHE A 119 -3.06 -8.18 -27.81
C PHE A 119 -1.69 -7.58 -27.46
N VAL A 120 -0.99 -6.89 -28.37
CA VAL A 120 0.25 -6.17 -28.05
C VAL A 120 -0.02 -5.02 -27.07
N GLN A 121 -1.02 -4.18 -27.36
CA GLN A 121 -1.35 -3.03 -26.51
C GLN A 121 -1.89 -3.48 -25.15
N THR A 122 -2.88 -4.37 -25.12
CA THR A 122 -3.48 -4.86 -23.87
C THR A 122 -2.48 -5.57 -22.97
N ASN A 123 -1.58 -6.41 -23.52
CA ASN A 123 -0.54 -7.05 -22.69
C ASN A 123 0.53 -6.05 -22.19
N ALA A 124 0.79 -4.95 -22.91
CA ALA A 124 1.64 -3.88 -22.42
C ALA A 124 0.98 -3.15 -21.23
N THR A 125 -0.30 -2.78 -21.34
CA THR A 125 -1.04 -2.13 -20.24
C THR A 125 -1.16 -3.05 -19.01
N ILE A 126 -1.50 -4.34 -19.19
CA ILE A 126 -1.56 -5.31 -18.08
C ILE A 126 -0.19 -5.49 -17.42
N ARG A 127 0.92 -5.46 -18.19
CA ARG A 127 2.26 -5.50 -17.61
C ARG A 127 2.55 -4.26 -16.78
N GLN A 128 2.22 -3.07 -17.30
CA GLN A 128 2.39 -1.82 -16.59
C GLN A 128 1.60 -1.81 -15.28
N PHE A 129 0.33 -2.21 -15.30
CA PHE A 129 -0.53 -2.38 -14.12
C PHE A 129 0.12 -3.29 -13.06
N LYS A 130 0.58 -4.49 -13.43
CA LYS A 130 1.21 -5.40 -12.48
C LYS A 130 2.47 -4.81 -11.84
N THR A 131 3.32 -4.18 -12.65
CA THR A 131 4.58 -3.59 -12.20
C THR A 131 4.37 -2.32 -11.36
N SER A 132 3.38 -1.48 -11.67
CA SER A 132 3.08 -0.31 -10.85
C SER A 132 2.59 -0.75 -9.46
N THR A 133 1.61 -1.64 -9.38
CA THR A 133 1.04 -2.11 -8.10
C THR A 133 2.07 -2.79 -7.19
N THR A 134 2.95 -3.66 -7.72
CA THR A 134 4.03 -4.26 -6.91
C THR A 134 5.08 -3.24 -6.49
N SER A 135 5.49 -2.33 -7.40
CA SER A 135 6.52 -1.33 -7.10
C SER A 135 6.09 -0.31 -6.05
N GLU A 136 4.82 0.11 -6.05
CA GLU A 136 4.27 1.06 -5.09
C GLU A 136 4.15 0.48 -3.68
N PHE A 137 3.68 -0.77 -3.58
CA PHE A 137 3.67 -1.51 -2.32
C PHE A 137 5.09 -1.70 -1.76
N SER A 138 6.03 -2.15 -2.61
CA SER A 138 7.44 -2.34 -2.25
C SER A 138 8.11 -1.03 -1.80
N ARG A 139 7.86 0.08 -2.51
CA ARG A 139 8.33 1.43 -2.15
C ARG A 139 7.81 1.86 -0.78
N THR A 140 6.55 1.58 -0.48
CA THR A 140 5.91 1.93 0.80
C THR A 140 6.51 1.14 1.96
N LEU A 141 6.72 -0.16 1.79
CA LEU A 141 7.40 -1.01 2.79
C LEU A 141 8.86 -0.62 2.98
N GLN A 142 9.57 -0.28 1.91
CA GLN A 142 10.97 0.15 2.00
C GLN A 142 11.10 1.50 2.73
N LEU A 143 10.19 2.45 2.48
CA LEU A 143 10.12 3.72 3.22
C LEU A 143 9.95 3.48 4.73
N ILE A 144 9.08 2.56 5.14
CA ILE A 144 8.89 2.19 6.56
C ILE A 144 10.18 1.63 7.16
N ARG A 145 10.91 0.77 6.43
CA ARG A 145 12.18 0.19 6.87
C ARG A 145 13.30 1.22 6.99
N ASP A 146 13.44 2.10 6.01
CA ASP A 146 14.49 3.13 6.01
C ASP A 146 14.25 4.20 7.08
N ILE A 147 12.99 4.59 7.31
CA ILE A 147 12.62 5.42 8.46
C ILE A 147 12.94 4.69 9.77
N THR A 148 12.65 3.38 9.89
CA THR A 148 12.93 2.57 11.09
C THR A 148 14.43 2.46 11.41
N HIS A 149 15.26 2.25 10.40
CA HIS A 149 16.71 2.11 10.58
C HIS A 149 17.42 3.45 10.75
N GLY A 150 17.19 4.40 9.84
CA GLY A 150 17.94 5.66 9.77
C GLY A 150 17.77 6.57 10.98
N ASN A 151 16.68 6.39 11.74
CA ASN A 151 16.38 7.14 12.95
C ASN A 151 16.57 6.30 14.24
N THR A 152 17.22 5.14 14.15
CA THR A 152 17.69 4.30 15.30
C THR A 152 16.62 3.81 16.28
N PHE A 153 15.36 3.66 15.86
CA PHE A 153 14.28 3.27 16.78
C PHE A 153 14.57 1.95 17.46
N ILE A 154 14.39 1.88 18.78
CA ILE A 154 14.39 0.61 19.49
C ILE A 154 13.13 -0.13 19.03
N SER A 155 13.31 -1.18 18.21
CA SER A 155 12.20 -2.02 17.79
C SER A 155 11.45 -2.58 19.02
N SER A 156 10.16 -2.87 18.91
CA SER A 156 9.31 -3.30 20.04
C SER A 156 9.89 -4.49 20.83
N PHE A 157 10.68 -5.32 20.17
CA PHE A 157 11.36 -6.49 20.73
C PHE A 157 12.86 -6.28 21.06
N ARG A 158 13.35 -5.05 20.92
CA ARG A 158 14.74 -4.61 21.20
C ARG A 158 15.76 -5.47 20.43
N LEU A 159 15.57 -5.58 19.12
CA LEU A 159 16.39 -6.43 18.23
C LEU A 159 17.54 -5.68 17.55
N ASN A 160 17.43 -4.36 17.36
CA ASN A 160 18.46 -3.49 16.82
C ASN A 160 19.27 -2.75 17.89
N TRP A 161 18.59 -2.21 18.91
CA TRP A 161 19.21 -1.40 19.95
C TRP A 161 18.80 -1.90 21.34
N ARG A 162 19.71 -1.81 22.32
CA ARG A 162 19.47 -2.14 23.73
C ARG A 162 20.03 -1.08 24.66
N TRP A 163 19.38 -0.88 25.80
CA TRP A 163 19.92 -0.12 26.92
C TRP A 163 21.12 -0.85 27.57
N LEU A 164 22.05 -0.07 28.13
CA LEU A 164 23.12 -0.49 29.03
C LEU A 164 22.96 0.23 30.37
N VAL A 165 23.54 -0.33 31.43
CA VAL A 165 23.68 0.29 32.75
C VAL A 165 25.18 0.38 33.05
N VAL A 166 25.67 1.56 33.43
CA VAL A 166 27.11 1.85 33.61
C VAL A 166 27.31 2.68 34.88
N GLY A 167 28.36 2.36 35.66
CA GLY A 167 28.70 3.09 36.88
C GLY A 167 29.50 4.37 36.61
N LYS A 168 28.97 5.51 37.10
CA LYS A 168 29.55 6.85 37.29
C LYS A 168 30.75 7.29 36.42
N SER A 169 30.50 8.36 35.63
CA SER A 169 31.45 9.26 34.93
C SER A 169 32.33 8.64 33.83
N ASP A 170 32.50 9.26 32.65
CA ASP A 170 32.02 10.55 32.13
C ASP A 170 31.23 10.38 30.82
N ASN A 171 30.23 11.23 30.58
CA ASN A 171 29.53 11.48 29.29
C ASN A 171 29.04 10.24 28.49
N SER A 172 27.75 9.97 28.31
CA SER A 172 26.57 10.86 28.36
C SER A 172 25.25 10.08 28.44
N THR A 173 24.13 10.80 28.65
CA THR A 173 22.81 10.38 28.16
C THR A 173 22.00 11.57 27.67
N VAL A 174 21.00 11.29 26.82
CA VAL A 174 19.75 12.07 26.78
C VAL A 174 18.68 11.16 27.43
N PRO A 175 18.38 11.32 28.74
CA PRO A 175 17.77 10.24 29.52
C PRO A 175 16.24 10.28 29.51
N ILE A 176 15.55 9.80 28.46
CA ILE A 176 14.06 9.79 28.36
C ILE A 176 13.38 8.90 29.43
N GLY A 177 12.08 9.11 29.69
CA GLY A 177 11.26 8.48 30.76
C GLY A 177 9.74 8.70 30.54
N ALA A 178 8.92 9.32 31.42
CA ALA A 178 7.45 9.54 31.26
C ALA A 178 6.73 10.91 31.80
N ILE A 179 5.90 11.75 31.06
CA ILE A 179 4.95 12.86 31.58
C ILE A 179 3.46 12.44 31.60
N SER A 180 2.73 12.51 32.72
CA SER A 180 1.38 11.91 32.86
C SER A 180 0.17 12.84 33.18
N PRO A 181 -0.98 12.84 32.44
CA PRO A 181 -2.24 13.51 32.80
C PRO A 181 -3.14 12.63 33.70
N THR A 182 -2.98 11.31 33.59
CA THR A 182 -3.13 10.27 34.61
C THR A 182 -1.78 9.60 34.65
N ASN A 183 -1.35 9.10 35.82
CA ASN A 183 -0.01 8.57 36.05
C ASN A 183 0.50 7.53 35.01
N ASN A 184 -0.37 6.94 34.18
CA ASN A 184 -0.02 5.91 33.19
C ASN A 184 -0.09 6.30 31.70
N CYS A 185 -0.67 7.44 31.31
CA CYS A 185 -0.53 7.94 29.94
C CYS A 185 0.64 8.94 29.93
N SER A 186 1.90 8.62 29.56
CA SER A 186 3.04 9.44 30.06
C SER A 186 4.16 10.16 29.15
N CYS A 187 4.03 11.26 28.27
CA CYS A 187 4.59 11.90 26.92
C CYS A 187 5.41 11.34 25.64
N GLY A 188 4.95 10.40 24.75
CA GLY A 188 5.79 9.55 23.80
C GLY A 188 5.52 8.01 23.43
N THR A 189 5.40 6.99 24.32
CA THR A 189 5.09 5.53 24.04
C THR A 189 3.85 5.07 23.22
N ARG A 190 2.82 5.88 22.97
CA ARG A 190 1.50 5.55 22.38
C ARG A 190 0.91 6.82 21.78
N SER A 191 0.88 7.09 20.47
CA SER A 191 0.41 8.41 19.95
C SER A 191 -1.10 8.65 20.09
N ASP A 192 -1.80 7.80 20.82
CA ASP A 192 -3.24 7.78 20.86
C ASP A 192 -3.80 8.21 22.23
N CYS A 193 -3.32 7.61 23.34
CA CYS A 193 -3.82 7.67 24.72
C CYS A 193 -4.82 8.76 25.05
N VAL A 194 -6.03 8.46 24.61
CA VAL A 194 -7.23 8.87 25.26
C VAL A 194 -7.20 8.30 26.66
N GLN A 195 -7.01 9.18 27.65
CA GLN A 195 -7.59 8.90 28.94
C GLN A 195 -9.07 9.31 28.87
N PRO A 196 -9.99 8.49 29.40
CA PRO A 196 -11.28 8.99 29.81
C PRO A 196 -11.03 10.06 30.87
N GLY A 197 -11.16 11.33 30.48
CA GLY A 197 -11.21 12.51 31.34
C GLY A 197 -12.48 12.54 32.21
N GLY A 198 -12.62 11.48 33.01
CA GLY A 198 -13.51 11.36 34.14
C GLY A 198 -12.87 11.76 35.47
N ILE A 199 -13.61 11.56 36.54
CA ILE A 199 -13.36 12.14 37.86
C ILE A 199 -12.50 11.19 38.73
N TYR A 200 -11.26 11.58 39.09
CA TYR A 200 -10.27 10.80 39.89
C TYR A 200 -9.88 11.47 41.28
N MET A 201 -9.35 10.74 42.30
CA MET A 201 -9.19 11.19 43.74
C MET A 201 -8.17 10.38 44.66
N LEU A 202 -7.16 10.95 45.39
CA LEU A 202 -5.95 10.22 45.93
C LEU A 202 -5.80 9.80 47.45
N GLY A 203 -4.88 8.85 47.81
CA GLY A 203 -4.55 8.36 49.22
C GLY A 203 -3.14 7.67 49.50
N TYR A 204 -2.73 7.43 50.78
CA TYR A 204 -1.32 7.48 51.33
C TYR A 204 -0.41 6.20 51.57
N ASN A 205 0.81 6.36 52.16
CA ASN A 205 2.05 5.49 52.07
C ASN A 205 3.04 5.58 53.29
N TYR A 206 4.06 4.68 53.46
CA TYR A 206 5.22 4.78 54.41
C TYR A 206 6.49 3.92 54.04
N GLY A 207 7.73 4.39 54.34
CA GLY A 207 8.91 3.55 54.71
C GLY A 207 10.22 3.69 53.90
N LEU A 208 11.40 3.78 54.55
CA LEU A 208 12.75 4.02 53.96
C LEU A 208 13.11 3.17 52.72
N TYR A 209 13.84 3.77 51.77
CA TYR A 209 13.95 3.36 50.34
C TYR A 209 12.62 3.36 49.56
N GLY A 210 11.49 3.66 50.21
CA GLY A 210 10.24 4.14 49.63
C GLY A 210 9.93 5.58 50.07
N GLY A 211 9.18 6.30 49.24
CA GLY A 211 8.96 7.74 49.41
C GLY A 211 7.67 8.26 48.78
N ILE A 212 6.52 7.77 49.26
CA ILE A 212 5.19 8.41 49.17
C ILE A 212 4.79 8.97 47.79
N SER A 213 4.18 8.11 46.98
CA SER A 213 3.14 8.53 46.02
C SER A 213 1.76 8.12 46.52
N THR A 214 0.72 8.77 45.98
CA THR A 214 -0.69 8.51 46.28
C THR A 214 -1.47 8.38 44.95
N PRO A 215 -2.40 7.40 44.78
CA PRO A 215 -3.01 7.14 43.47
C PRO A 215 -4.44 7.70 43.33
N ASN A 216 -4.72 8.30 42.18
CA ASN A 216 -5.99 8.91 41.78
C ASN A 216 -7.11 7.85 41.55
N THR A 217 -8.06 7.74 42.47
CA THR A 217 -9.23 6.82 42.48
C THR A 217 -10.37 7.34 41.59
N GLN A 218 -10.74 6.64 40.52
CA GLN A 218 -11.83 7.12 39.65
C GLN A 218 -13.22 6.87 40.25
N MET A 219 -13.98 7.94 40.51
CA MET A 219 -15.36 7.91 40.98
C MET A 219 -16.39 7.87 39.85
N PHE A 220 -16.17 8.63 38.76
CA PHE A 220 -17.15 8.73 37.68
C PHE A 220 -16.53 9.25 36.38
N ALA A 221 -16.45 8.40 35.36
CA ALA A 221 -16.10 8.78 33.99
C ALA A 221 -17.31 8.80 33.05
N MET A 222 -17.74 10.00 32.68
CA MET A 222 -17.48 10.53 31.33
C MET A 222 -17.58 9.53 30.15
N PRO A 223 -18.63 9.68 29.32
CA PRO A 223 -18.68 9.23 27.93
C PRO A 223 -18.32 10.33 26.89
N GLY A 224 -18.14 9.92 25.63
CA GLY A 224 -18.06 10.76 24.42
C GLY A 224 -16.80 11.63 24.28
N PHE A 225 -16.57 12.54 25.21
CA PHE A 225 -15.31 13.27 25.31
C PHE A 225 -14.14 12.28 25.47
N ASN A 226 -12.95 12.63 24.98
CA ASN A 226 -11.70 11.89 25.21
C ASN A 226 -10.51 12.86 25.22
N VAL A 227 -9.50 12.58 26.04
CA VAL A 227 -8.17 13.24 25.96
C VAL A 227 -7.37 12.57 24.81
N GLY A 228 -6.07 12.85 24.56
CA GLY A 228 -5.32 12.08 23.55
C GLY A 228 -3.82 12.40 23.39
N CYS A 229 -3.00 11.36 23.27
CA CYS A 229 -1.53 11.42 23.19
C CYS A 229 -0.97 12.05 21.93
N SER A 230 -1.79 12.12 20.90
CA SER A 230 -1.64 13.11 19.84
C SER A 230 -2.96 13.81 19.68
N SER A 231 -2.86 15.04 19.20
CA SER A 231 -3.96 15.85 18.69
C SER A 231 -4.91 15.05 17.80
N VAL A 232 -4.39 14.11 17.02
CA VAL A 232 -5.20 13.34 16.06
C VAL A 232 -6.11 12.32 16.77
N GLU A 233 -5.66 11.68 17.85
CA GLU A 233 -6.49 10.72 18.58
C GLU A 233 -7.43 11.37 19.60
N THR A 234 -6.99 12.46 20.26
CA THR A 234 -7.90 13.32 21.07
C THR A 234 -9.14 13.68 20.26
N LEU A 235 -8.91 14.00 18.99
CA LEU A 235 -9.92 14.42 18.04
C LEU A 235 -10.74 13.21 17.55
N LEU A 236 -10.12 12.21 16.90
CA LEU A 236 -10.85 11.09 16.29
C LEU A 236 -11.68 10.27 17.29
N ARG A 237 -11.28 10.20 18.57
CA ARG A 237 -11.99 9.47 19.63
C ARG A 237 -12.87 10.35 20.49
N SER A 238 -12.83 11.67 20.32
CA SER A 238 -13.88 12.52 20.87
C SER A 238 -15.11 12.40 19.97
N THR A 239 -16.23 12.12 20.63
CA THR A 239 -17.54 11.96 20.04
C THR A 239 -18.50 12.87 20.80
N PHE A 240 -19.61 13.22 20.17
CA PHE A 240 -20.63 14.03 20.83
C PHE A 240 -21.53 13.17 21.80
N GLU A 241 -21.16 11.93 22.15
CA GLU A 241 -22.08 10.94 22.75
C GLU A 241 -22.65 11.21 24.15
N CYS A 242 -21.82 11.56 25.16
CA CYS A 242 -22.35 11.84 26.50
C CYS A 242 -23.34 13.00 26.43
N LEU A 243 -22.90 14.05 25.73
CA LEU A 243 -23.72 15.19 25.35
C LEU A 243 -25.10 14.75 24.88
N TYR A 244 -25.19 13.74 24.00
CA TYR A 244 -26.48 13.24 23.58
C TYR A 244 -27.22 12.43 24.65
N ASN A 245 -26.60 11.51 25.35
CA ASN A 245 -27.34 10.50 26.09
C ASN A 245 -28.18 11.05 27.31
N GLN A 246 -29.20 10.35 27.85
CA GLN A 246 -30.05 10.84 28.97
C GLN A 246 -29.60 10.28 30.33
N THR A 247 -28.75 9.25 30.32
CA THR A 247 -28.67 8.25 31.40
C THR A 247 -27.22 7.78 31.65
N CYS A 248 -26.25 8.59 31.21
CA CYS A 248 -24.83 8.43 31.47
C CYS A 248 -24.09 9.71 31.92
N ILE A 249 -24.63 10.92 32.08
CA ILE A 249 -25.95 11.55 31.85
C ILE A 249 -27.13 11.39 32.86
N ASP A 250 -27.10 10.44 33.81
CA ASP A 250 -27.51 10.72 35.22
C ASP A 250 -26.38 10.30 36.22
N GLN A 251 -25.13 10.65 35.90
CA GLN A 251 -23.92 10.59 36.74
C GLN A 251 -23.39 9.22 37.28
N LEU A 252 -23.01 8.16 36.55
CA LEU A 252 -23.07 7.77 35.13
C LEU A 252 -24.53 7.45 34.82
N GLN A 253 -25.00 6.26 35.18
CA GLN A 253 -26.16 6.20 36.06
C GLN A 253 -25.70 6.05 37.52
N MET A 254 -24.71 5.18 37.77
CA MET A 254 -24.05 4.99 39.09
C MET A 254 -22.56 4.56 38.97
N PHE A 255 -21.89 4.97 37.89
CA PHE A 255 -20.56 4.55 37.41
C PHE A 255 -20.23 3.03 37.38
N ALA A 256 -20.90 2.22 36.54
CA ALA A 256 -22.35 2.17 36.41
C ALA A 256 -23.00 1.43 37.61
N THR A 257 -22.17 0.82 38.46
CA THR A 257 -22.34 0.00 39.69
C THR A 257 -21.11 -0.92 39.88
N THR A 258 -20.07 -0.73 39.05
CA THR A 258 -18.77 -1.39 39.02
C THR A 258 -18.12 -1.59 40.39
N ILE A 259 -18.22 -2.80 40.96
CA ILE A 259 -17.09 -3.67 41.33
C ILE A 259 -17.52 -5.15 41.11
N PHE A 260 -18.03 -5.48 39.91
CA PHE A 260 -18.75 -6.73 39.64
C PHE A 260 -17.85 -7.95 39.34
N PRO A 261 -17.86 -9.07 40.12
CA PRO A 261 -16.80 -10.09 39.99
C PRO A 261 -17.13 -11.42 39.27
N THR A 262 -18.40 -11.84 39.15
CA THR A 262 -18.76 -13.22 38.73
C THR A 262 -19.91 -13.30 37.72
N ILE A 263 -19.75 -12.66 36.56
CA ILE A 263 -20.84 -12.48 35.58
C ILE A 263 -20.54 -13.21 34.26
N PRO A 264 -21.27 -14.30 33.95
CA PRO A 264 -21.38 -14.86 32.60
C PRO A 264 -22.42 -14.18 31.69
N ASN A 265 -23.27 -13.27 32.20
CA ASN A 265 -24.19 -12.39 31.45
C ASN A 265 -24.83 -11.34 32.41
N ALA A 266 -24.82 -10.03 32.09
CA ALA A 266 -25.56 -8.98 32.81
C ALA A 266 -25.83 -7.74 31.93
N THR A 267 -26.81 -6.92 32.31
CA THR A 267 -27.69 -6.22 31.34
C THR A 267 -28.21 -4.83 31.79
N ASP A 268 -27.85 -3.78 31.03
CA ASP A 268 -28.55 -2.50 30.75
C ASP A 268 -29.06 -1.59 31.93
N TYR A 269 -29.30 -0.27 31.83
CA TYR A 269 -29.87 0.57 30.75
C TYR A 269 -29.42 2.04 30.76
N ILE A 270 -29.17 2.63 29.57
CA ILE A 270 -28.69 4.02 29.37
C ILE A 270 -29.06 4.63 27.97
N THR A 271 -29.79 5.78 27.79
CA THR A 271 -30.20 6.30 26.42
C THR A 271 -30.55 7.81 26.18
N ALA A 272 -29.95 8.45 25.14
CA ALA A 272 -30.47 9.53 24.20
C ALA A 272 -30.79 11.03 24.59
N MET A 273 -30.88 11.97 23.61
CA MET A 273 -30.97 13.46 23.82
C MET A 273 -32.27 14.12 23.36
N SER A 274 -32.40 15.40 23.73
CA SER A 274 -33.18 16.42 23.03
C SER A 274 -32.90 16.46 21.51
N SER A 275 -33.99 16.39 20.74
CA SER A 275 -34.01 16.15 19.29
C SER A 275 -34.62 17.33 18.51
N THR A 276 -34.49 18.55 19.04
CA THR A 276 -35.18 19.76 18.54
C THR A 276 -34.39 20.58 17.51
N PHE A 277 -33.11 20.26 17.27
CA PHE A 277 -32.29 20.87 16.22
C PHE A 277 -32.16 19.93 15.02
N VAL A 278 -32.04 20.46 13.80
CA VAL A 278 -31.86 19.66 12.58
C VAL A 278 -30.42 19.76 12.09
N SER A 279 -29.75 18.61 12.00
CA SER A 279 -28.39 18.41 11.51
C SER A 279 -28.38 17.18 10.60
N ARG A 280 -27.46 17.08 9.64
CA ARG A 280 -27.19 15.82 8.93
C ARG A 280 -26.69 14.76 9.91
N PHE A 281 -25.78 15.16 10.79
CA PHE A 281 -25.08 14.29 11.72
C PHE A 281 -25.76 14.29 13.08
N GLN A 282 -26.22 13.11 13.50
CA GLN A 282 -26.66 12.84 14.87
C GLN A 282 -25.45 13.05 15.78
N PRO A 283 -25.45 13.95 16.78
CA PRO A 283 -24.29 14.14 17.63
C PRO A 283 -24.13 13.05 18.71
N ASN A 284 -24.16 11.77 18.31
CA ASN A 284 -23.19 10.79 18.78
C ASN A 284 -21.99 10.66 17.81
N THR A 285 -22.08 11.27 16.61
CA THR A 285 -21.07 11.21 15.55
C THR A 285 -19.69 11.55 16.12
N THR A 286 -18.75 10.64 15.91
CA THR A 286 -17.34 10.81 16.28
C THR A 286 -16.72 11.86 15.38
N ILE A 287 -15.69 12.59 15.83
CA ILE A 287 -15.05 13.56 14.93
C ILE A 287 -14.30 12.85 13.78
N VAL A 288 -13.99 11.53 13.89
CA VAL A 288 -13.56 10.73 12.73
C VAL A 288 -14.68 10.50 11.70
N ASP A 289 -15.93 10.40 12.10
CA ASP A 289 -17.03 10.16 11.14
C ASP A 289 -17.47 11.44 10.41
N ILE A 290 -17.33 12.60 11.04
CA ILE A 290 -17.43 13.88 10.31
C ILE A 290 -16.26 14.02 9.32
N ILE A 291 -15.07 13.48 9.64
CA ILE A 291 -13.92 13.37 8.71
C ILE A 291 -14.16 12.34 7.59
N ASN A 292 -14.85 11.22 7.86
CA ASN A 292 -15.21 10.20 6.86
C ASN A 292 -16.24 10.71 5.83
N GLU A 293 -16.89 11.83 6.13
CA GLU A 293 -17.77 12.59 5.22
C GLU A 293 -17.06 13.87 4.69
N LEU A 294 -15.73 13.94 4.87
CA LEU A 294 -14.82 15.03 4.48
C LEU A 294 -15.17 16.41 5.10
N PHE A 295 -15.91 16.41 6.22
CA PHE A 295 -16.62 17.57 6.81
C PHE A 295 -17.68 18.22 5.90
N ILE A 296 -18.18 17.50 4.90
CA ILE A 296 -18.95 18.13 3.83
C ILE A 296 -20.46 18.07 4.04
N GLU A 297 -20.99 19.26 4.32
CA GLU A 297 -22.40 19.61 4.23
C GLU A 297 -22.85 19.74 2.75
N GLN A 298 -22.03 20.33 1.85
CA GLN A 298 -22.26 20.41 0.38
C GLN A 298 -20.96 20.47 -0.47
N TRP A 299 -21.06 20.08 -1.74
CA TRP A 299 -19.97 19.54 -2.60
C TRP A 299 -19.70 20.34 -3.93
N GLN A 300 -18.45 20.40 -4.45
CA GLN A 300 -18.06 21.03 -5.76
C GLN A 300 -16.88 20.33 -6.54
N PHE A 301 -16.70 20.62 -7.85
CA PHE A 301 -16.04 19.72 -8.83
C PHE A 301 -15.39 20.39 -10.07
N ALA A 302 -14.71 19.61 -10.92
CA ALA A 302 -14.04 20.02 -12.17
C ALA A 302 -14.44 19.17 -13.41
N GLU A 303 -13.96 19.56 -14.61
CA GLU A 303 -14.35 18.96 -15.90
C GLU A 303 -13.53 17.71 -16.28
N GLU A 304 -14.18 16.56 -16.44
CA GLU A 304 -13.62 15.40 -17.14
C GLU A 304 -13.83 15.49 -18.66
N THR A 305 -13.00 14.76 -19.44
CA THR A 305 -13.25 14.53 -20.86
C THR A 305 -14.49 13.67 -21.07
N PHE A 306 -15.65 14.31 -21.16
CA PHE A 306 -16.91 13.66 -21.52
C PHE A 306 -16.86 13.14 -22.98
N VAL A 307 -16.42 11.88 -23.16
CA VAL A 307 -16.23 11.24 -24.48
C VAL A 307 -17.58 10.91 -25.11
N SER A 308 -18.23 11.92 -25.70
CA SER A 308 -19.45 11.73 -26.46
C SER A 308 -19.16 11.32 -27.90
N ALA A 309 -19.83 10.26 -28.38
CA ALA A 309 -19.75 9.83 -29.78
C ALA A 309 -20.49 10.78 -30.75
N GLN A 310 -21.20 11.79 -30.25
CA GLN A 310 -21.99 12.76 -31.03
C GLN A 310 -21.98 14.13 -30.34
N ALA A 311 -22.38 15.19 -31.04
CA ALA A 311 -22.57 16.51 -30.43
C ALA A 311 -23.80 16.50 -29.50
N ILE A 312 -23.57 16.63 -28.19
CA ILE A 312 -24.61 16.73 -27.16
C ILE A 312 -25.10 18.17 -26.95
N SER A 313 -26.34 18.31 -26.46
CA SER A 313 -26.89 19.59 -26.03
C SER A 313 -26.35 20.01 -24.65
N GLN A 314 -26.30 21.32 -24.42
CA GLN A 314 -25.81 21.92 -23.17
C GLN A 314 -26.52 21.37 -21.91
N THR A 315 -27.80 21.04 -21.99
CA THR A 315 -28.57 20.44 -20.88
C THR A 315 -28.07 19.04 -20.51
N ASN A 316 -27.76 18.20 -21.50
CA ASN A 316 -27.28 16.83 -21.28
C ASN A 316 -25.80 16.77 -20.87
N PHE A 317 -25.02 17.81 -21.17
CA PHE A 317 -23.68 18.00 -20.64
C PHE A 317 -23.73 18.15 -19.11
N PHE A 318 -24.50 19.13 -18.60
CA PHE A 318 -24.58 19.41 -17.18
C PHE A 318 -25.09 18.25 -16.33
N VAL A 319 -26.07 17.48 -16.82
CA VAL A 319 -26.61 16.29 -16.11
C VAL A 319 -25.56 15.18 -15.95
N GLN A 320 -24.69 14.98 -16.96
CA GLN A 320 -23.70 13.90 -16.92
C GLN A 320 -22.39 14.31 -16.26
N THR A 321 -22.05 15.61 -16.27
CA THR A 321 -21.10 16.11 -15.28
C THR A 321 -21.61 15.79 -13.88
N ASP A 322 -22.86 16.12 -13.47
CA ASP A 322 -23.36 15.95 -12.08
C ASP A 322 -23.31 14.51 -11.49
N VAL A 323 -23.04 13.49 -12.31
CA VAL A 323 -22.82 12.11 -11.86
C VAL A 323 -21.34 11.80 -11.65
N ILE A 324 -20.50 12.07 -12.66
CA ILE A 324 -19.02 11.93 -12.61
C ILE A 324 -18.48 12.70 -11.39
N ILE A 325 -18.99 13.92 -11.26
CA ILE A 325 -18.99 14.79 -10.09
C ILE A 325 -19.03 13.98 -8.78
N ARG A 326 -20.17 13.40 -8.39
CA ARG A 326 -20.35 12.81 -7.04
C ARG A 326 -19.39 11.66 -6.74
N GLN A 327 -18.93 10.98 -7.79
CA GLN A 327 -18.05 9.82 -7.71
C GLN A 327 -16.57 10.20 -7.48
N PHE A 328 -16.09 11.29 -8.09
CA PHE A 328 -14.75 11.83 -7.86
C PHE A 328 -14.50 12.09 -6.36
N GLN A 329 -15.49 12.71 -5.70
CA GLN A 329 -15.39 13.16 -4.31
C GLN A 329 -15.32 12.04 -3.29
N THR A 330 -16.11 10.98 -3.46
CA THR A 330 -16.04 9.82 -2.55
C THR A 330 -14.66 9.15 -2.61
N SER A 331 -13.99 9.21 -3.78
CA SER A 331 -12.59 8.80 -3.90
C SER A 331 -11.68 9.71 -3.07
N THR A 332 -11.76 11.03 -3.28
CA THR A 332 -10.93 12.04 -2.60
C THR A 332 -11.02 11.96 -1.06
N THR A 333 -12.20 11.65 -0.51
CA THR A 333 -12.37 11.47 0.94
C THR A 333 -11.49 10.36 1.52
N SER A 334 -11.43 9.20 0.84
CA SER A 334 -10.78 8.01 1.39
C SER A 334 -9.26 8.09 1.38
N GLU A 335 -8.67 8.70 0.33
CA GLU A 335 -7.23 8.91 0.18
C GLU A 335 -6.69 9.97 1.16
N PHE A 336 -7.48 11.03 1.39
CA PHE A 336 -7.22 12.05 2.42
C PHE A 336 -7.17 11.45 3.83
N SER A 337 -8.13 10.58 4.17
CA SER A 337 -8.19 9.87 5.46
C SER A 337 -7.01 8.90 5.64
N GLY A 338 -6.70 8.09 4.62
CA GLY A 338 -5.60 7.11 4.65
C GLY A 338 -4.22 7.74 4.87
N THR A 339 -3.97 8.93 4.31
CA THR A 339 -2.70 9.64 4.46
C THR A 339 -2.53 10.27 5.85
N LEU A 340 -3.63 10.71 6.49
CA LEU A 340 -3.61 11.21 7.88
C LEU A 340 -3.23 10.12 8.89
N GLN A 341 -3.61 8.87 8.62
CA GLN A 341 -3.24 7.72 9.44
C GLN A 341 -1.71 7.50 9.44
N LEU A 342 -1.08 7.55 8.27
CA LEU A 342 0.38 7.36 8.11
C LEU A 342 1.21 8.38 8.92
N ILE A 343 0.75 9.64 8.97
CA ILE A 343 1.41 10.72 9.72
C ILE A 343 1.36 10.47 11.24
N ARG A 344 0.23 9.93 11.74
CA ARG A 344 -0.04 9.65 13.15
C ARG A 344 0.87 8.55 13.72
N ASP A 345 1.12 7.52 12.92
CA ASP A 345 1.89 6.34 13.33
C ASP A 345 3.41 6.61 13.26
N ILE A 346 3.88 7.41 12.29
CA ILE A 346 5.28 7.87 12.25
C ILE A 346 5.59 8.86 13.38
N THR A 347 4.65 9.77 13.70
CA THR A 347 4.79 10.68 14.86
C THR A 347 4.86 9.91 16.20
N HIS A 348 4.49 8.62 16.20
CA HIS A 348 4.54 7.72 17.34
C HIS A 348 5.79 6.86 17.40
N GLY A 349 5.95 5.96 16.42
CA GLY A 349 6.81 4.77 16.51
C GLY A 349 8.29 5.10 16.71
N ASN A 350 8.63 6.34 16.39
CA ASN A 350 9.97 6.89 16.42
C ASN A 350 10.52 7.10 17.85
N THR A 351 9.72 6.85 18.90
CA THR A 351 9.94 7.31 20.28
C THR A 351 10.13 8.82 20.39
N PHE A 352 9.57 9.55 19.41
CA PHE A 352 9.25 10.95 19.55
C PHE A 352 8.42 11.15 20.82
N ILE A 353 8.69 12.25 21.52
CA ILE A 353 7.74 12.82 22.47
C ILE A 353 6.61 13.40 21.61
N SER A 354 5.47 12.70 21.52
CA SER A 354 4.30 13.24 20.82
C SER A 354 3.70 14.42 21.60
N SER A 355 2.88 15.22 20.94
CA SER A 355 2.66 16.63 21.29
C SER A 355 2.21 16.96 22.72
N TYR A 356 1.56 16.05 23.45
CA TYR A 356 0.64 16.47 24.52
C TYR A 356 1.06 16.33 25.96
N GLY A 357 2.09 15.54 26.27
CA GLY A 357 2.36 15.19 27.66
C GLY A 357 1.73 13.86 28.09
N LEU A 358 1.56 12.85 27.21
CA LEU A 358 0.81 11.62 27.58
C LEU A 358 1.28 10.17 27.16
N ASN A 359 2.53 9.90 26.75
CA ASN A 359 3.26 8.61 26.54
C ASN A 359 4.87 8.30 26.91
N TRP A 360 5.94 9.18 26.97
CA TRP A 360 7.42 9.25 27.42
C TRP A 360 7.84 10.64 28.18
N GLN A 361 9.11 11.01 28.58
CA GLN A 361 9.45 11.87 29.81
C GLN A 361 10.82 11.70 30.51
N TRP A 362 11.88 12.38 30.05
CA TRP A 362 13.19 12.51 30.73
C TRP A 362 13.28 12.28 32.27
N TRP A 363 13.96 11.21 32.74
CA TRP A 363 14.16 10.90 34.18
C TRP A 363 15.21 9.81 34.50
N VAL A 364 16.21 10.11 35.36
CA VAL A 364 16.75 9.35 36.54
C VAL A 364 17.73 10.30 37.27
N LEU A 365 17.77 10.29 38.61
CA LEU A 365 18.79 10.98 39.41
C LEU A 365 19.41 10.04 40.47
N ASP A 366 20.68 10.28 40.79
CA ASP A 366 21.42 9.67 41.91
C ASP A 366 21.80 10.77 42.92
N GLU A 367 22.27 10.42 44.12
CA GLU A 367 22.59 11.40 45.19
C GLU A 367 23.74 12.37 44.82
N SER A 368 24.48 12.12 43.72
CA SER A 368 25.47 13.01 43.14
C SER A 368 25.05 13.67 41.82
N GLY A 369 23.79 13.49 41.40
CA GLY A 369 23.21 14.13 40.20
C GLY A 369 23.59 13.51 38.85
N ASN A 370 24.33 12.40 38.81
CA ASN A 370 24.89 11.85 37.57
C ASN A 370 24.40 10.42 37.30
N SER A 371 23.32 10.30 36.51
CA SER A 371 22.73 9.03 36.09
C SER A 371 22.80 8.85 34.58
N THR A 372 23.24 7.68 34.08
CA THR A 372 23.30 7.41 32.64
C THR A 372 22.80 6.01 32.24
N LEU A 373 22.14 5.96 31.08
CA LEU A 373 21.58 4.76 30.43
C LEU A 373 21.94 4.77 28.93
N PRO A 374 23.22 4.58 28.55
CA PRO A 374 23.62 4.59 27.15
C PRO A 374 22.95 3.45 26.37
N THR A 375 22.55 3.71 25.12
CA THR A 375 22.12 2.64 24.19
C THR A 375 23.34 2.04 23.49
N ARG A 376 23.24 0.75 23.15
CA ARG A 376 24.20 0.03 22.32
C ARG A 376 23.44 -0.71 21.22
N ALA A 377 23.91 -0.53 20.00
CA ALA A 377 23.50 -1.35 18.87
C ALA A 377 23.82 -2.83 19.14
N ILE A 378 22.90 -3.69 18.75
CA ILE A 378 23.02 -5.14 18.87
C ILE A 378 23.83 -5.64 17.68
N SER A 379 24.72 -6.57 17.95
CA SER A 379 25.50 -7.28 16.94
C SER A 379 25.00 -8.72 16.87
N PRO A 380 24.23 -9.11 15.83
CA PRO A 380 23.83 -10.51 15.65
C PRO A 380 25.04 -11.44 15.40
N THR A 381 26.09 -10.89 14.77
CA THR A 381 27.40 -11.52 14.53
C THR A 381 28.51 -10.51 14.78
N ASP A 382 29.74 -10.96 15.04
CA ASP A 382 30.85 -10.07 15.43
C ASP A 382 31.22 -9.01 14.37
N ASN A 383 30.91 -9.30 13.10
CA ASN A 383 31.16 -8.41 11.96
C ASN A 383 29.95 -7.56 11.53
N CYS A 384 28.81 -7.62 12.23
CA CYS A 384 27.59 -6.91 11.81
C CYS A 384 26.87 -6.27 13.00
N SER A 385 26.65 -4.95 12.95
CA SER A 385 25.98 -4.16 14.00
C SER A 385 24.72 -3.48 13.46
N CYS A 386 23.59 -3.66 14.15
CA CYS A 386 22.30 -3.06 13.81
C CYS A 386 22.21 -1.52 13.95
N GLY A 387 23.30 -0.86 14.38
CA GLY A 387 23.47 0.59 14.33
C GLY A 387 24.32 1.08 13.15
N SER A 388 24.76 0.15 12.30
CA SER A 388 25.50 0.43 11.06
C SER A 388 24.81 -0.14 9.81
N ARG A 389 23.96 -1.16 10.00
CA ARG A 389 23.37 -2.00 8.95
C ARG A 389 22.05 -2.61 9.44
N SER A 390 20.94 -2.37 8.75
CA SER A 390 19.63 -3.01 9.01
C SER A 390 19.59 -4.48 8.57
N ASP A 391 20.44 -4.86 7.61
CA ASP A 391 20.56 -6.19 7.03
C ASP A 391 21.46 -7.15 7.84
N CYS A 392 21.71 -6.85 9.11
CA CYS A 392 22.34 -7.81 10.02
C CYS A 392 21.33 -8.85 10.51
N VAL A 393 21.66 -10.12 10.32
CA VAL A 393 20.86 -11.27 10.78
C VAL A 393 21.69 -12.35 11.48
N LYS A 394 21.00 -13.17 12.28
CA LYS A 394 21.49 -14.44 12.81
C LYS A 394 20.36 -15.47 12.76
N SER A 395 20.67 -16.74 12.46
CA SER A 395 19.70 -17.83 12.61
C SER A 395 19.17 -17.90 14.05
N GLY A 396 17.85 -17.96 14.19
CA GLY A 396 17.16 -18.09 15.46
C GLY A 396 16.66 -19.52 15.71
N GLY A 397 15.76 -19.65 16.69
CA GLY A 397 15.12 -20.91 17.02
C GLY A 397 14.69 -20.91 18.48
N ILE A 398 15.12 -21.92 19.24
CA ILE A 398 14.77 -22.06 20.67
C ILE A 398 16.04 -22.24 21.51
N TYR A 399 16.09 -21.51 22.63
CA TYR A 399 17.23 -21.39 23.51
C TYR A 399 16.86 -21.72 24.97
N THR A 400 17.72 -22.44 25.68
CA THR A 400 17.70 -22.54 27.14
C THR A 400 18.57 -21.45 27.76
N VAL A 401 18.23 -21.07 28.99
CA VAL A 401 18.99 -20.12 29.82
C VAL A 401 19.67 -20.90 30.94
N GLY A 402 21.00 -20.85 30.99
CA GLY A 402 21.76 -21.33 32.15
C GLY A 402 21.77 -20.28 33.26
N TYR A 403 21.34 -20.65 34.47
CA TYR A 403 21.36 -19.77 35.64
C TYR A 403 22.69 -19.90 36.41
N ASN A 404 23.63 -18.99 36.14
CA ASN A 404 24.75 -18.75 37.03
C ASN A 404 24.42 -17.56 37.95
N PHE A 405 24.08 -17.85 39.20
CA PHE A 405 23.89 -16.84 40.24
C PHE A 405 25.23 -16.47 40.87
N GLU A 406 25.81 -15.33 40.48
CA GLU A 406 26.85 -14.68 41.28
C GLU A 406 26.22 -13.86 42.43
N PRO A 407 26.93 -13.63 43.55
CA PRO A 407 26.31 -13.09 44.76
C PRO A 407 25.77 -11.66 44.65
N TYR A 408 26.28 -10.83 43.72
CA TYR A 408 25.92 -9.42 43.60
C TYR A 408 25.85 -8.92 42.14
N GLY A 409 24.69 -9.12 41.51
CA GLY A 409 24.24 -8.29 40.39
C GLY A 409 24.40 -8.89 38.97
N ILE A 410 23.27 -8.92 38.24
CA ILE A 410 23.12 -9.36 36.84
C ILE A 410 23.50 -10.84 36.60
N PRO A 411 22.51 -11.74 36.37
CA PRO A 411 22.82 -13.12 35.99
C PRO A 411 23.52 -13.14 34.62
N ASN A 412 24.64 -13.87 34.52
CA ASN A 412 25.33 -14.05 33.25
C ASN A 412 24.56 -15.08 32.39
N ILE A 413 23.63 -14.59 31.57
CA ILE A 413 22.73 -15.38 30.74
C ILE A 413 23.52 -16.06 29.60
N ASN A 414 24.10 -17.21 29.91
CA ASN A 414 24.59 -18.16 28.92
C ASN A 414 23.39 -18.85 28.27
N SER A 415 23.06 -18.44 27.04
CA SER A 415 21.95 -19.02 26.28
C SER A 415 22.43 -20.12 25.33
N THR A 416 22.07 -21.37 25.61
CA THR A 416 22.38 -22.51 24.74
C THR A 416 21.25 -22.69 23.72
N GLN A 417 21.58 -22.79 22.43
CA GLN A 417 20.58 -23.10 21.41
C GLN A 417 20.18 -24.58 21.51
N MET A 418 18.94 -24.86 21.88
CA MET A 418 18.37 -26.22 21.86
C MET A 418 17.99 -26.63 20.45
N PHE A 419 17.54 -25.66 19.66
CA PHE A 419 17.03 -25.87 18.31
C PHE A 419 17.36 -24.67 17.42
N ALA A 420 17.89 -24.94 16.23
CA ALA A 420 18.01 -23.96 15.16
C ALA A 420 16.85 -24.18 14.18
N MET A 421 16.00 -23.17 14.02
CA MET A 421 14.82 -23.25 13.18
C MET A 421 15.22 -22.92 11.73
N PRO A 422 15.11 -23.87 10.77
CA PRO A 422 15.48 -23.62 9.38
C PRO A 422 14.69 -22.45 8.79
N GLY A 423 15.40 -21.56 8.09
CA GLY A 423 14.80 -20.36 7.50
C GLY A 423 14.50 -19.21 8.46
N PHE A 424 14.43 -19.42 9.78
CA PHE A 424 14.12 -18.34 10.72
C PHE A 424 15.38 -17.54 11.08
N ASN A 425 15.45 -16.32 10.56
CA ASN A 425 16.52 -15.36 10.79
C ASN A 425 16.02 -14.20 11.64
N VAL A 426 16.74 -13.89 12.71
CA VAL A 426 16.47 -12.76 13.58
C VAL A 426 17.35 -11.59 13.17
N GLY A 427 16.68 -10.54 12.68
CA GLY A 427 17.30 -9.31 12.17
C GLY A 427 17.06 -8.12 13.08
N CYS A 428 17.49 -6.95 12.62
CA CYS A 428 17.48 -5.71 13.41
C CYS A 428 16.06 -5.21 13.81
N SER A 429 15.04 -5.48 13.00
CA SER A 429 13.63 -5.19 13.33
C SER A 429 12.76 -6.44 13.15
N SER A 430 11.49 -6.38 13.58
CA SER A 430 10.51 -7.43 13.25
C SER A 430 10.27 -7.54 11.74
N VAL A 431 10.37 -6.42 11.02
CA VAL A 431 10.29 -6.39 9.55
C VAL A 431 11.50 -7.07 8.94
N ASP A 432 12.71 -6.75 9.38
CA ASP A 432 13.94 -7.34 8.85
C ASP A 432 14.12 -8.82 9.23
N THR A 433 13.59 -9.21 10.40
CA THR A 433 13.45 -10.61 10.85
C THR A 433 12.55 -11.37 9.89
N LEU A 434 11.36 -10.83 9.56
CA LEU A 434 10.46 -11.44 8.59
C LEU A 434 11.10 -11.49 7.20
N PHE A 435 11.57 -10.36 6.69
CA PHE A 435 12.01 -10.17 5.32
C PHE A 435 13.24 -11.01 4.94
N GLN A 436 14.16 -11.20 5.88
CA GLN A 436 15.37 -12.02 5.70
C GLN A 436 15.21 -13.47 6.17
N SER A 437 14.02 -13.84 6.68
CA SER A 437 13.66 -15.24 6.89
C SER A 437 13.16 -15.87 5.59
N THR A 438 13.08 -17.19 5.59
CA THR A 438 12.44 -18.03 4.56
C THR A 438 11.30 -18.83 5.19
N PHE A 439 10.61 -19.67 4.41
CA PHE A 439 9.55 -20.55 4.91
C PHE A 439 10.00 -22.01 5.13
N GLU A 440 11.30 -22.30 5.12
CA GLU A 440 11.86 -23.67 5.23
C GLU A 440 11.29 -24.50 6.40
N CYS A 441 11.24 -23.94 7.62
CA CYS A 441 10.60 -24.61 8.75
C CYS A 441 9.08 -24.77 8.58
N LEU A 442 8.39 -23.76 8.03
CA LEU A 442 6.93 -23.77 7.91
C LEU A 442 6.43 -24.81 6.91
N TYR A 443 7.30 -25.26 5.98
CA TYR A 443 7.05 -26.37 5.06
C TYR A 443 7.44 -27.76 5.62
N ASN A 444 7.87 -27.84 6.89
CA ASN A 444 8.41 -29.06 7.50
C ASN A 444 7.70 -29.38 8.83
N GLN A 445 6.82 -30.39 8.83
CA GLN A 445 6.04 -30.77 10.02
C GLN A 445 6.94 -31.11 11.22
N THR A 446 8.06 -31.80 11.03
CA THR A 446 9.00 -32.12 12.13
C THR A 446 9.61 -30.87 12.76
N CYS A 447 9.73 -29.76 12.01
CA CYS A 447 10.12 -28.47 12.58
C CYS A 447 9.00 -27.88 13.47
N ILE A 448 7.76 -27.92 13.01
CA ILE A 448 6.58 -27.44 13.75
C ILE A 448 6.33 -28.27 15.01
N ASP A 449 6.43 -29.60 14.92
CA ASP A 449 6.32 -30.53 16.05
C ASP A 449 7.36 -30.20 17.13
N GLN A 450 8.60 -29.85 16.73
CA GLN A 450 9.65 -29.43 17.65
C GLN A 450 9.31 -28.10 18.35
N LEU A 451 8.80 -27.10 17.61
CA LEU A 451 8.32 -25.85 18.22
C LEU A 451 7.20 -26.10 19.24
N GLN A 452 6.26 -27.00 18.95
CA GLN A 452 5.16 -27.39 19.84
C GLN A 452 5.66 -28.09 21.12
N MET A 453 6.57 -29.08 20.99
CA MET A 453 7.15 -29.77 22.14
C MET A 453 7.88 -28.82 23.12
N PHE A 454 8.55 -27.80 22.61
CA PHE A 454 9.23 -26.81 23.46
C PHE A 454 8.31 -25.80 24.15
N ALA A 455 7.02 -25.74 23.79
CA ALA A 455 6.02 -24.96 24.51
C ALA A 455 5.41 -25.75 25.68
N THR A 456 5.04 -27.02 25.45
CA THR A 456 4.42 -27.89 26.48
C THR A 456 5.36 -28.23 27.63
N THR A 457 6.68 -28.29 27.36
CA THR A 457 7.70 -28.70 28.33
C THR A 457 7.94 -27.70 29.48
N ILE A 458 7.51 -26.43 29.35
CA ILE A 458 7.83 -25.35 30.33
C ILE A 458 6.72 -25.09 31.36
N GLY A 459 5.68 -25.93 31.42
CA GLY A 459 4.60 -25.78 32.41
C GLY A 459 3.62 -24.63 32.16
N PHE A 460 3.63 -24.03 30.97
CA PHE A 460 2.56 -23.11 30.56
C PHE A 460 1.23 -23.85 30.52
N VAL A 461 0.23 -23.33 31.24
CA VAL A 461 -1.15 -23.81 31.15
C VAL A 461 -1.77 -23.24 29.87
N ILE A 462 -1.44 -23.85 28.73
CA ILE A 462 -2.19 -23.64 27.50
C ILE A 462 -3.61 -24.17 27.77
N PRO A 463 -4.67 -23.34 27.69
CA PRO A 463 -6.04 -23.84 27.81
C PRO A 463 -6.26 -24.84 26.66
N ALA A 464 -6.51 -26.10 27.01
CA ALA A 464 -6.23 -27.28 26.18
C ALA A 464 -6.50 -27.08 24.68
N ALA A 465 -5.44 -26.71 23.95
CA ALA A 465 -5.52 -26.43 22.53
C ALA A 465 -5.71 -27.74 21.76
N THR A 466 -6.96 -28.01 21.37
CA THR A 466 -7.34 -29.15 20.53
C THR A 466 -6.78 -29.07 19.11
N ASP A 467 -6.30 -27.90 18.73
CA ASP A 467 -5.98 -27.53 17.36
C ASP A 467 -4.47 -27.70 17.13
N TYR A 468 -4.10 -28.86 16.60
CA TYR A 468 -2.74 -29.18 16.17
C TYR A 468 -2.36 -28.35 14.93
N ILE A 469 -1.38 -27.46 15.09
CA ILE A 469 -0.89 -26.57 14.04
C ILE A 469 -0.22 -27.39 12.92
N MET A 470 -0.71 -27.25 11.69
CA MET A 470 -0.19 -27.95 10.52
C MET A 470 0.90 -27.15 9.81
N ALA A 471 1.94 -27.83 9.33
CA ALA A 471 2.87 -27.27 8.36
C ALA A 471 2.18 -26.99 7.01
N MET A 472 2.73 -26.04 6.26
CA MET A 472 2.32 -25.72 4.89
C MET A 472 2.56 -26.91 3.96
N ASN A 473 1.66 -27.09 2.99
CA ASN A 473 1.69 -28.23 2.10
C ASN A 473 2.79 -28.09 1.04
N SER A 474 3.87 -28.85 1.19
CA SER A 474 5.01 -28.92 0.27
C SER A 474 4.69 -29.56 -1.09
N THR A 475 3.51 -30.17 -1.26
CA THR A 475 3.03 -30.66 -2.57
C THR A 475 2.27 -29.59 -3.37
N PHE A 476 1.96 -28.44 -2.76
CA PHE A 476 1.35 -27.32 -3.48
C PHE A 476 2.37 -26.64 -4.40
N VAL A 477 2.01 -26.41 -5.66
CA VAL A 477 2.90 -25.82 -6.66
C VAL A 477 3.02 -24.31 -6.45
N SER A 478 3.95 -23.91 -5.58
CA SER A 478 4.39 -22.52 -5.45
C SER A 478 5.39 -22.15 -6.56
N ARG A 479 5.40 -20.89 -7.00
CA ARG A 479 6.52 -20.35 -7.80
C ARG A 479 7.74 -19.96 -6.96
N PHE A 480 7.58 -19.91 -5.63
CA PHE A 480 8.65 -19.63 -4.68
C PHE A 480 9.15 -20.94 -4.07
N GLN A 481 10.46 -21.08 -3.87
CA GLN A 481 11.01 -22.23 -3.16
C GLN A 481 10.90 -21.99 -1.65
N PRO A 482 10.87 -23.03 -0.80
CA PRO A 482 10.81 -22.85 0.65
C PRO A 482 11.93 -21.96 1.22
N ASN A 483 13.10 -21.96 0.57
CA ASN A 483 14.27 -21.14 0.90
C ASN A 483 14.34 -19.78 0.18
N THR A 484 13.30 -19.38 -0.57
CA THR A 484 13.17 -18.01 -1.08
C THR A 484 12.97 -17.05 0.09
N THR A 485 13.58 -15.86 0.03
CA THR A 485 13.42 -14.89 1.13
C THR A 485 12.00 -14.34 1.14
N ILE A 486 11.46 -14.07 2.32
CA ILE A 486 10.08 -13.58 2.43
C ILE A 486 9.96 -12.18 1.83
N VAL A 487 11.02 -11.36 1.77
CA VAL A 487 10.97 -10.08 1.04
C VAL A 487 10.74 -10.26 -0.47
N ASP A 488 11.30 -11.29 -1.10
CA ASP A 488 11.03 -11.57 -2.52
C ASP A 488 9.56 -11.93 -2.75
N ILE A 489 8.96 -12.69 -1.81
CA ILE A 489 7.54 -13.08 -1.83
C ILE A 489 6.63 -11.87 -1.57
N VAL A 490 7.02 -10.99 -0.64
CA VAL A 490 6.30 -9.75 -0.26
C VAL A 490 6.34 -8.71 -1.39
N ASN A 491 7.48 -8.51 -2.05
CA ASN A 491 7.60 -7.60 -3.20
C ASN A 491 6.67 -8.02 -4.36
N GLU A 492 6.42 -9.32 -4.48
CA GLU A 492 5.48 -9.92 -5.43
C GLU A 492 4.03 -10.02 -4.88
N LEU A 493 3.70 -9.29 -3.81
CA LEU A 493 2.37 -9.22 -3.17
C LEU A 493 1.82 -10.59 -2.73
N PHE A 494 2.70 -11.54 -2.39
CA PHE A 494 2.40 -12.95 -2.15
C PHE A 494 1.68 -13.66 -3.31
N ILE A 495 1.68 -13.13 -4.53
CA ILE A 495 0.93 -13.73 -5.64
C ILE A 495 1.67 -14.97 -6.15
N GLU A 496 0.97 -16.09 -6.28
CA GLU A 496 1.47 -17.30 -6.93
C GLU A 496 1.27 -17.22 -8.45
N GLN A 497 0.02 -16.98 -8.87
CA GLN A 497 -0.35 -16.93 -10.29
C GLN A 497 -1.37 -15.82 -10.56
N TRP A 498 -1.22 -15.19 -11.72
CA TRP A 498 -2.22 -14.30 -12.30
C TRP A 498 -3.03 -15.05 -13.36
N GLN A 499 -4.31 -15.27 -13.08
CA GLN A 499 -5.24 -15.85 -14.05
C GLN A 499 -5.85 -14.72 -14.87
N LEU A 500 -5.39 -14.57 -16.12
CA LEU A 500 -5.87 -13.56 -17.06
C LEU A 500 -6.77 -14.22 -18.11
N ASN A 501 -7.94 -13.63 -18.35
CA ASN A 501 -8.78 -13.93 -19.50
C ASN A 501 -8.98 -12.65 -20.31
N ILE A 502 -8.63 -12.66 -21.60
CA ILE A 502 -8.65 -11.48 -22.48
C ILE A 502 -9.33 -11.87 -23.79
N SER A 503 -10.42 -11.20 -24.17
CA SER A 503 -11.19 -11.54 -25.37
C SER A 503 -11.20 -10.40 -26.39
N TYR A 504 -10.43 -10.57 -27.46
CA TYR A 504 -10.47 -9.65 -28.61
C TYR A 504 -11.86 -9.57 -29.26
N THR A 505 -12.58 -10.69 -29.35
CA THR A 505 -13.95 -10.72 -29.91
C THR A 505 -14.89 -9.81 -29.13
N LYS A 506 -14.88 -9.86 -27.79
CA LYS A 506 -15.66 -8.92 -26.96
C LYS A 506 -15.26 -7.45 -27.19
N PHE A 507 -13.96 -7.16 -27.30
CA PHE A 507 -13.51 -5.80 -27.61
C PHE A 507 -13.98 -5.34 -29.00
N TYR A 508 -13.89 -6.19 -30.02
CA TYR A 508 -14.33 -5.88 -31.38
C TYR A 508 -15.85 -5.66 -31.44
N GLU A 509 -16.62 -6.48 -30.73
CA GLU A 509 -18.07 -6.31 -30.53
C GLU A 509 -18.42 -4.97 -29.86
N GLN A 510 -17.62 -4.51 -28.89
CA GLN A 510 -17.79 -3.21 -28.25
C GLN A 510 -17.41 -2.03 -29.16
N CYS A 511 -16.31 -2.13 -29.92
CA CYS A 511 -15.93 -1.13 -30.94
C CYS A 511 -17.03 -0.95 -31.99
N ALA A 512 -17.65 -2.05 -32.43
CA ALA A 512 -18.74 -2.09 -33.41
C ALA A 512 -18.52 -1.15 -34.62
N PRO A 513 -17.55 -1.47 -35.50
CA PRO A 513 -17.12 -0.57 -36.58
C PRO A 513 -18.24 -0.26 -37.57
N MET A 514 -18.52 1.04 -37.76
CA MET A 514 -19.70 1.53 -38.48
C MET A 514 -19.68 1.10 -39.95
N TYR A 515 -18.59 1.44 -40.63
CA TYR A 515 -18.25 1.10 -42.00
C TYR A 515 -16.73 0.91 -42.10
N CYS A 516 -16.24 0.36 -43.20
CA CYS A 516 -14.84 0.45 -43.59
C CYS A 516 -14.73 1.15 -44.94
N SER A 517 -13.71 1.98 -45.11
CA SER A 517 -13.34 2.61 -46.37
C SER A 517 -11.86 2.36 -46.68
N TYR A 518 -11.48 2.47 -47.95
CA TYR A 518 -10.09 2.43 -48.41
C TYR A 518 -9.95 3.28 -49.68
N LYS A 519 -8.73 3.75 -49.98
CA LYS A 519 -8.45 4.53 -51.18
C LYS A 519 -8.16 3.60 -52.36
N PHE A 520 -9.15 3.42 -53.22
CA PHE A 520 -8.93 2.77 -54.51
C PHE A 520 -8.25 3.74 -55.48
N GLU A 521 -6.92 3.75 -55.50
CA GLU A 521 -6.14 4.49 -56.51
C GLU A 521 -6.32 3.85 -57.88
N LYS A 522 -7.29 4.38 -58.63
CA LYS A 522 -7.61 3.93 -59.98
C LYS A 522 -6.47 4.33 -60.92
N SER A 523 -5.61 3.35 -61.23
CA SER A 523 -4.54 3.48 -62.22
C SER A 523 -5.07 4.08 -63.53
N PRO A 524 -4.29 4.95 -64.21
CA PRO A 524 -4.81 5.81 -65.26
C PRO A 524 -5.39 4.99 -66.42
N THR A 525 -6.71 4.99 -66.52
CA THR A 525 -7.49 4.26 -67.54
C THR A 525 -6.89 4.48 -68.94
N PHE A 526 -6.84 3.44 -69.78
CA PHE A 526 -6.27 3.50 -71.14
C PHE A 526 -6.65 4.76 -71.94
N ILE A 527 -7.90 5.22 -71.83
CA ILE A 527 -8.42 6.45 -72.44
C ILE A 527 -7.65 7.71 -72.02
N TYR A 528 -7.22 7.81 -70.76
CA TYR A 528 -6.38 8.93 -70.27
C TYR A 528 -4.98 8.90 -70.90
N ILE A 529 -4.39 7.72 -71.04
CA ILE A 529 -3.08 7.56 -71.70
C ILE A 529 -3.18 7.98 -73.17
N VAL A 530 -4.21 7.51 -73.88
CA VAL A 530 -4.46 7.83 -75.29
C VAL A 530 -4.77 9.31 -75.52
N THR A 531 -5.61 9.94 -74.68
CA THR A 531 -5.90 11.38 -74.82
C THR A 531 -4.66 12.25 -74.53
N ARG A 532 -3.78 11.82 -73.61
CA ARG A 532 -2.52 12.53 -73.33
C ARG A 532 -1.52 12.42 -74.47
N THR A 533 -1.37 11.25 -75.11
CA THR A 533 -0.48 11.11 -76.28
C THR A 533 -1.01 11.84 -77.51
N ILE A 534 -2.33 11.84 -77.76
CA ILE A 534 -2.95 12.65 -78.82
C ILE A 534 -2.73 14.15 -78.57
N GLY A 535 -2.93 14.61 -77.33
CA GLY A 535 -2.69 16.02 -76.95
C GLY A 535 -1.23 16.45 -77.16
N ILE A 536 -0.27 15.59 -76.81
CA ILE A 536 1.17 15.83 -77.05
C ILE A 536 1.47 15.89 -78.55
N TYR A 537 0.93 14.96 -79.36
CA TYR A 537 1.10 14.98 -80.82
C TYR A 537 0.54 16.26 -81.46
N GLY A 538 -0.65 16.69 -81.04
CA GLY A 538 -1.28 17.94 -81.50
C GLY A 538 -0.43 19.16 -81.18
N GLY A 539 -0.04 19.32 -79.90
CA GLY A 539 0.79 20.45 -79.45
C GLY A 539 2.16 20.50 -80.13
N LEU A 540 2.83 19.35 -80.25
CA LEU A 540 4.13 19.23 -80.92
C LEU A 540 4.05 19.62 -82.41
N THR A 541 2.98 19.22 -83.10
CA THR A 541 2.76 19.56 -84.52
C THR A 541 2.57 21.07 -84.73
N VAL A 542 1.85 21.74 -83.82
CA VAL A 542 1.67 23.20 -83.85
C VAL A 542 3.00 23.92 -83.55
N ALA A 543 3.73 23.49 -82.53
CA ALA A 543 5.04 24.07 -82.18
C ALA A 543 6.04 23.95 -83.34
N LEU A 544 6.14 22.78 -83.98
CA LEU A 544 7.01 22.55 -85.14
C LEU A 544 6.66 23.44 -86.34
N ARG A 545 5.38 23.76 -86.57
CA ARG A 545 4.99 24.74 -87.61
C ARG A 545 5.49 26.16 -87.33
N TYR A 546 5.37 26.64 -86.08
CA TYR A 546 5.91 27.96 -85.72
C TYR A 546 7.43 28.01 -85.78
N ILE A 547 8.11 26.99 -85.27
CA ILE A 547 9.59 26.89 -85.30
C ILE A 547 10.11 26.79 -86.73
N SER A 548 9.50 25.99 -87.61
CA SER A 548 9.94 25.88 -89.01
C SER A 548 9.75 27.19 -89.79
N LEU A 549 8.65 27.92 -89.60
CA LEU A 549 8.47 29.26 -90.19
C LEU A 549 9.55 30.25 -89.72
N TYR A 550 9.88 30.25 -88.42
CA TYR A 550 10.94 31.08 -87.86
C TYR A 550 12.32 30.72 -88.43
N MET A 551 12.64 29.42 -88.56
CA MET A 551 13.89 28.96 -89.17
C MET A 551 14.01 29.32 -90.66
N ILE A 552 12.91 29.34 -91.41
CA ILE A 552 12.89 29.82 -92.81
C ILE A 552 13.17 31.33 -92.89
N GLN A 553 12.59 32.13 -91.98
CA GLN A 553 12.88 33.56 -91.88
C GLN A 553 14.35 33.81 -91.49
N LEU A 554 14.89 33.06 -90.52
CA LEU A 554 16.29 33.15 -90.10
C LEU A 554 17.25 32.78 -91.24
N GLY A 555 16.98 31.68 -91.96
CA GLY A 555 17.78 31.23 -93.09
C GLY A 555 17.79 32.21 -94.25
N SER A 556 16.62 32.75 -94.63
CA SER A 556 16.52 33.76 -95.69
C SER A 556 17.19 35.10 -95.32
N TYR A 557 17.12 35.52 -94.05
CA TYR A 557 17.89 36.65 -93.53
C TYR A 557 19.41 36.42 -93.66
N ILE A 558 19.91 35.25 -93.26
CA ILE A 558 21.34 34.89 -93.36
C ILE A 558 21.79 34.86 -94.83
N VAL A 559 20.99 34.28 -95.74
CA VAL A 559 21.31 34.21 -97.18
C VAL A 559 21.34 35.60 -97.83
N ASN A 560 20.39 36.48 -97.50
CA ASN A 560 20.42 37.87 -97.99
C ASN A 560 21.62 38.65 -97.44
N ARG A 561 21.99 38.45 -96.17
CA ARG A 561 23.19 39.06 -95.59
C ARG A 561 24.48 38.58 -96.29
N TYR A 562 24.56 37.29 -96.63
CA TYR A 562 25.68 36.75 -97.42
C TYR A 562 25.71 37.26 -98.88
N ARG A 563 24.54 37.45 -99.52
CA ARG A 563 24.47 38.06 -100.86
C ARG A 563 24.93 39.51 -100.86
N ASN A 564 24.45 40.33 -99.93
CA ASN A 564 24.83 41.74 -99.84
C ASN A 564 26.34 41.90 -99.58
N ASN A 565 26.93 41.07 -98.71
CA ASN A 565 28.38 41.08 -98.46
C ASN A 565 29.23 40.69 -99.69
N ARG A 566 28.69 39.97 -100.67
CA ARG A 566 29.39 39.70 -101.96
C ARG A 566 29.30 40.85 -102.97
N VAL A 567 28.31 41.73 -102.86
CA VAL A 567 28.20 42.92 -103.72
C VAL A 567 29.17 44.00 -103.25
N ALA A 568 29.38 44.12 -101.93
CA ALA A 568 30.33 45.04 -101.31
C ALA A 568 31.82 44.66 -101.47
N SER A 569 32.16 43.68 -102.31
CA SER A 569 33.53 43.24 -102.59
C SER A 569 33.92 43.33 -104.07
N LEU A 570 33.25 44.20 -104.82
CA LEU A 570 33.47 44.46 -106.26
C LEU A 570 33.39 45.96 -106.61
N THR A 571 33.76 46.81 -105.65
CA THR A 571 33.89 48.27 -105.76
C THR A 571 35.17 48.73 -105.07
#